data_AF-A0A285J3D4-F1
#
_entry.id   AF-A0A285J3D4-F1
#
_cell.length_a   1.000
_cell.length_b   1.000
_cell.length_c   1.000
_cell.angle_alpha   90.00
_cell.angle_beta   90.00
_cell.angle_gamma   90.00
#
_symmetry.space_group_name_H-M   'P 1'
#
loop_
_entity.id
_entity.type
_entity.pdbx_description
1 polymer ?
#
loop_
_entity_poly.entity_id
_entity_poly.type
_entity_poly.pdbx_seq_one_letter_code
_entity_poly.pdbx_strand_id
1 'polypeptide(L)'
;MTTPDAAAARVEVLIEQLRAGPDPRSALVADELVRCLVQLYGEGLRRVVERLGPEGATALCDDPLVESLLLVHDLHPAGPRERITRALERLRPRVGELDLLGIGDDGVVRLRAAGSRGCGSAQRSLIESAVRRVAPEAVRVEVETPPPLLQVTRRPG
;
A
#
# COMPACT_ATOMS: atom_id res chain seq x y z
N MET A 1 -20.55 18.27 -4.44
CA MET A 1 -20.16 16.89 -4.10
C MET A 1 -18.88 16.97 -3.29
N THR A 2 -18.86 16.44 -2.07
CA THR A 2 -17.66 16.40 -1.22
C THR A 2 -16.64 15.46 -1.85
N THR A 3 -15.37 15.86 -1.92
CA THR A 3 -14.30 14.97 -2.40
C THR A 3 -14.08 13.83 -1.40
N PRO A 4 -13.59 12.66 -1.83
CA PRO A 4 -13.27 11.54 -0.93
C PRO A 4 -12.36 11.97 0.23
N ASP A 5 -11.34 12.78 -0.04
CA ASP A 5 -10.42 13.29 0.98
C ASP A 5 -11.12 14.18 2.01
N ALA A 6 -12.05 15.03 1.58
CA ALA A 6 -12.82 15.87 2.48
C ALA A 6 -13.82 15.05 3.32
N ALA A 7 -14.37 13.96 2.77
CA ALA A 7 -15.20 13.03 3.52
C ALA A 7 -14.38 12.26 4.56
N ALA A 8 -13.21 11.75 4.19
CA ALA A 8 -12.29 11.05 5.10
C ALA A 8 -11.85 11.96 6.26
N ALA A 9 -11.38 13.18 5.95
CA ALA A 9 -11.01 14.16 6.97
C ALA A 9 -12.18 14.51 7.90
N ARG A 10 -13.41 14.58 7.37
CA ARG A 10 -14.59 14.83 8.20
C ARG A 10 -14.90 13.67 9.14
N VAL A 11 -14.75 12.43 8.67
CA VAL A 11 -14.92 11.21 9.49
C VAL A 11 -13.91 11.20 10.63
N GLU A 12 -12.63 11.50 10.36
CA GLU A 12 -11.59 11.58 11.40
C GLU A 12 -11.94 12.62 12.48
N VAL A 13 -12.37 13.82 12.07
CA VAL A 13 -12.80 14.86 13.01
C VAL A 13 -13.98 14.40 13.87
N LEU A 14 -14.96 13.70 13.27
CA LEU A 14 -16.11 13.17 14.02
C LEU A 14 -15.69 12.12 15.05
N ILE A 15 -14.78 11.21 14.68
CA ILE A 15 -14.25 10.19 15.58
C ILE A 15 -13.52 10.84 16.75
N GLU A 16 -12.66 11.83 16.49
CA GLU A 16 -11.95 12.56 17.55
C GLU A 16 -12.91 13.33 18.47
N GLN A 17 -13.97 13.93 17.93
CA GLN A 17 -15.03 14.57 18.73
C GLN A 17 -15.74 13.55 19.65
N LEU A 18 -16.02 12.35 19.15
CA LEU A 18 -16.66 11.29 19.92
C LEU A 18 -15.72 10.74 21.02
N ARG A 19 -14.41 10.69 20.77
CA ARG A 19 -13.39 10.30 21.75
C ARG A 19 -13.17 11.33 22.84
N ALA A 20 -13.25 12.62 22.49
CA ALA A 20 -13.09 13.72 23.44
C ALA A 20 -14.35 13.96 24.32
N GLY A 21 -15.47 13.30 24.00
CA GLY A 21 -16.72 13.39 24.74
C GLY A 21 -16.64 12.78 26.15
N PRO A 22 -17.58 13.14 27.05
CA PRO A 22 -17.57 12.67 28.44
C PRO A 22 -17.96 11.18 28.60
N ASP A 23 -18.57 10.56 27.58
CA ASP A 23 -18.97 9.15 27.59
C ASP A 23 -18.06 8.30 26.68
N PRO A 24 -17.16 7.47 27.24
CA PRO A 24 -16.28 6.60 26.48
C PRO A 24 -17.01 5.61 25.57
N ARG A 25 -18.28 5.29 25.84
CA ARG A 25 -19.07 4.38 24.99
C ARG A 25 -19.38 4.98 23.62
N SER A 26 -19.42 6.31 23.50
CA SER A 26 -19.73 6.98 22.24
C SER A 26 -18.69 6.67 21.16
N ALA A 27 -17.41 6.68 21.53
CA ALA A 27 -16.32 6.30 20.63
C ALA A 27 -16.37 4.82 20.23
N LEU A 28 -16.66 3.92 21.18
CA LEU A 28 -16.75 2.48 20.92
C LEU A 28 -17.90 2.15 19.94
N VAL A 29 -19.07 2.76 20.14
CA VAL A 29 -20.23 2.58 19.24
C VAL A 29 -19.95 3.17 17.86
N ALA A 30 -19.23 4.29 17.78
CA ALA A 30 -18.83 4.88 16.51
C ALA A 30 -17.85 3.99 15.75
N ASP A 31 -16.83 3.46 16.42
CA ASP A 31 -15.87 2.52 15.83
C ASP A 31 -16.57 1.24 15.34
N GLU A 32 -17.52 0.71 16.12
CA GLU A 32 -18.34 -0.44 15.72
C GLU A 32 -19.22 -0.11 14.50
N LEU A 33 -19.88 1.06 14.50
CA LEU A 33 -20.68 1.52 13.36
C LEU A 33 -19.83 1.63 12.08
N VAL A 34 -18.67 2.25 12.15
CA VAL A 34 -17.76 2.38 11.01
C VAL A 34 -17.33 1.00 10.51
N ARG A 35 -16.98 0.09 11.42
CA ARG A 35 -16.61 -1.29 11.07
C ARG A 35 -17.76 -2.00 10.34
N CYS A 36 -18.98 -1.91 10.87
CA CYS A 36 -20.17 -2.50 10.26
C CYS A 36 -20.46 -1.91 8.87
N LEU A 37 -20.31 -0.60 8.69
CA LEU A 37 -20.51 0.06 7.39
C LEU A 37 -19.45 -0.38 6.37
N VAL A 38 -18.17 -0.42 6.76
CA VAL A 38 -17.07 -0.88 5.90
C VAL A 38 -17.29 -2.34 5.48
N GLN A 39 -17.72 -3.21 6.40
CA GLN A 39 -18.05 -4.59 6.08
C GLN A 39 -19.25 -4.71 5.13
N LEU A 40 -20.34 -3.98 5.40
CA LEU A 40 -21.55 -4.00 4.57
C LEU A 40 -21.25 -3.53 3.14
N TYR A 41 -20.57 -2.39 3.00
CA TYR A 41 -20.23 -1.85 1.68
C TYR A 41 -19.17 -2.68 0.97
N GLY A 42 -18.20 -3.25 1.70
CA GLY A 42 -17.21 -4.18 1.14
C GLY A 42 -17.87 -5.42 0.54
N GLU A 43 -18.84 -6.02 1.24
CA GLU A 43 -19.62 -7.14 0.74
C GLU A 43 -20.47 -6.78 -0.49
N GLY A 44 -21.06 -5.58 -0.50
CA GLY A 44 -21.78 -5.06 -1.65
C GLY A 44 -20.86 -4.89 -2.86
N LEU A 45 -19.70 -4.26 -2.66
CA LEU A 45 -18.70 -4.01 -3.70
C LEU A 45 -18.15 -5.31 -4.26
N ARG A 46 -17.83 -6.30 -3.41
CA ARG A 46 -17.39 -7.64 -3.82
C ARG A 46 -18.38 -8.26 -4.80
N ARG A 47 -19.68 -8.25 -4.46
CA ARG A 47 -20.73 -8.79 -5.32
C ARG A 47 -20.83 -8.04 -6.65
N VAL A 48 -20.69 -6.71 -6.65
CA VAL A 48 -20.68 -5.93 -7.89
C VAL A 48 -19.51 -6.34 -8.78
N VAL A 49 -18.29 -6.39 -8.22
CA VAL A 49 -17.07 -6.79 -8.94
C VAL A 49 -17.19 -8.21 -9.49
N GLU A 50 -17.69 -9.16 -8.70
CA GLU A 50 -17.95 -10.54 -9.14
C GLU A 50 -18.90 -10.61 -10.34
N ARG A 51 -19.91 -9.73 -10.39
CA ARG A 51 -20.87 -9.69 -11.51
C ARG A 51 -20.31 -9.02 -12.77
N LEU A 52 -19.34 -8.12 -12.63
CA LEU A 52 -18.63 -7.51 -13.74
C LEU A 52 -17.60 -8.45 -14.38
N GLY A 53 -17.14 -9.46 -13.63
CA GLY A 53 -16.11 -10.39 -14.09
C GLY A 53 -14.71 -9.75 -14.16
N PRO A 54 -13.69 -10.51 -14.59
CA PRO A 54 -12.29 -10.09 -14.52
C PRO A 54 -11.95 -8.88 -15.41
N GLU A 55 -12.55 -8.79 -16.61
CA GLU A 55 -12.35 -7.66 -17.51
C GLU A 55 -12.94 -6.37 -16.93
N GLY A 56 -14.17 -6.45 -16.40
CA GLY A 56 -14.79 -5.31 -15.74
C GLY A 56 -14.06 -4.88 -14.47
N ALA A 57 -13.59 -5.82 -13.66
CA ALA A 57 -12.75 -5.53 -12.50
C ALA A 57 -11.46 -4.80 -12.88
N THR A 58 -10.85 -5.18 -14.01
CA THR A 58 -9.64 -4.51 -14.53
C THR A 58 -9.97 -3.10 -15.02
N ALA A 59 -11.08 -2.90 -15.72
CA ALA A 59 -11.50 -1.58 -16.19
C ALA A 59 -11.81 -0.61 -15.04
N LEU A 60 -12.32 -1.10 -13.90
CA LEU A 60 -12.53 -0.28 -12.71
C LEU A 60 -11.21 0.31 -12.16
N CYS A 61 -10.07 -0.35 -12.38
CA CYS A 61 -8.76 0.15 -11.96
C CYS A 61 -8.28 1.37 -12.76
N ASP A 62 -8.94 1.73 -13.87
CA ASP A 62 -8.60 2.94 -14.63
C ASP A 62 -9.01 4.23 -13.88
N ASP A 63 -9.92 4.13 -12.91
CA ASP A 63 -10.27 5.21 -11.98
C ASP A 63 -9.46 5.05 -10.68
N PRO A 64 -8.53 5.98 -10.36
CA PRO A 64 -7.67 5.85 -9.18
C PRO A 64 -8.42 5.80 -7.83
N LEU A 65 -9.59 6.44 -7.75
CA LEU A 65 -10.41 6.39 -6.53
C LEU A 65 -11.04 5.00 -6.38
N VAL A 66 -11.55 4.45 -7.48
CA VAL A 66 -12.13 3.11 -7.47
C VAL A 66 -11.04 2.06 -7.23
N GLU A 67 -9.88 2.18 -7.86
CA GLU A 67 -8.71 1.32 -7.60
C GLU A 67 -8.37 1.31 -6.10
N SER A 68 -8.32 2.48 -5.47
CA SER A 68 -8.07 2.61 -4.02
C SER A 68 -9.13 1.90 -3.17
N LEU A 69 -10.41 2.01 -3.52
CA LEU A 69 -11.49 1.31 -2.83
C LEU A 69 -11.38 -0.22 -2.99
N LEU A 70 -11.04 -0.69 -4.19
CA LEU A 70 -10.81 -2.11 -4.43
C LEU A 70 -9.63 -2.64 -3.60
N LEU A 71 -8.56 -1.85 -3.45
CA LEU A 71 -7.42 -2.20 -2.60
C LEU A 71 -7.81 -2.31 -1.12
N VAL A 72 -8.58 -1.35 -0.59
CA VAL A 72 -9.02 -1.35 0.82
C VAL A 72 -9.90 -2.57 1.15
N HIS A 73 -10.60 -3.11 0.16
CA HIS A 73 -11.49 -4.26 0.33
C HIS A 73 -10.90 -5.60 -0.17
N ASP A 74 -9.61 -5.66 -0.51
CA ASP A 74 -8.93 -6.85 -1.07
C ASP A 74 -9.60 -7.39 -2.36
N LEU A 75 -10.19 -6.50 -3.16
CA LEU A 75 -10.93 -6.82 -4.40
C LEU A 75 -10.15 -6.49 -5.68
N HIS A 76 -8.90 -6.03 -5.56
CA HIS A 76 -8.10 -5.67 -6.72
C HIS A 76 -7.78 -6.93 -7.57
N PRO A 77 -7.97 -6.90 -8.90
CA PRO A 77 -7.79 -8.08 -9.76
C PRO A 77 -6.36 -8.61 -9.79
N ALA A 78 -5.37 -7.73 -9.71
CA ALA A 78 -3.96 -8.11 -9.54
C ALA A 78 -3.64 -8.35 -8.06
N GLY A 79 -2.93 -9.44 -7.78
CA GLY A 79 -2.46 -9.79 -6.43
C GLY A 79 -1.33 -8.87 -5.94
N PRO A 80 -1.02 -8.88 -4.62
CA PRO A 80 -0.10 -7.91 -4.01
C PRO A 80 1.29 -7.90 -4.65
N ARG A 81 1.83 -9.10 -4.96
CA ARG A 81 3.13 -9.27 -5.63
C ARG A 81 3.16 -8.57 -6.99
N GLU A 82 2.11 -8.73 -7.77
CA GLU A 82 2.00 -8.15 -9.11
C GLU A 82 1.88 -6.62 -9.04
N ARG A 83 1.04 -6.11 -8.14
CA ARG A 83 0.87 -4.66 -7.93
C ARG A 83 2.16 -3.98 -7.51
N ILE A 84 2.88 -4.58 -6.56
CA ILE A 84 4.19 -4.09 -6.11
C ILE A 84 5.19 -4.13 -7.26
N THR A 85 5.28 -5.24 -8.01
CA THR A 85 6.21 -5.35 -9.15
C THR A 85 5.99 -4.23 -10.17
N ARG A 86 4.73 -4.01 -10.59
CA ARG A 86 4.37 -2.90 -11.50
C ARG A 86 4.74 -1.53 -10.92
N ALA A 87 4.59 -1.33 -9.60
CA ALA A 87 4.97 -0.07 -8.96
C ALA A 87 6.50 0.14 -8.95
N LEU A 88 7.28 -0.91 -8.69
CA LEU A 88 8.74 -0.85 -8.72
C LEU A 88 9.26 -0.58 -10.14
N GLU A 89 8.66 -1.18 -11.17
CA GLU A 89 9.00 -0.91 -12.57
C GLU A 89 8.86 0.57 -12.94
N ARG A 90 7.75 1.20 -12.51
CA ARG A 90 7.53 2.64 -12.70
C ARG A 90 8.55 3.51 -11.96
N LEU A 91 9.13 3.00 -10.88
CA LEU A 91 10.15 3.71 -10.10
C LEU A 91 11.57 3.54 -10.63
N ARG A 92 11.85 2.53 -11.47
CA ARG A 92 13.21 2.21 -11.98
C ARG A 92 14.00 3.44 -12.45
N PRO A 93 13.43 4.43 -13.17
CA PRO A 93 14.17 5.61 -13.60
C PRO A 93 14.70 6.50 -12.45
N ARG A 94 14.05 6.46 -11.27
CA ARG A 94 14.37 7.32 -10.12
C ARG A 94 15.19 6.61 -9.05
N VAL A 95 14.96 5.32 -8.83
CA VAL A 95 15.57 4.57 -7.71
C VAL A 95 16.52 3.47 -8.15
N GLY A 96 16.60 3.17 -9.46
CA GLY A 96 17.38 2.05 -9.97
C GLY A 96 16.60 0.73 -9.94
N GLU A 97 17.31 -0.36 -10.17
CA GLU A 97 16.72 -1.70 -10.20
C GLU A 97 16.42 -2.21 -8.79
N LEU A 98 15.18 -2.69 -8.61
CA LEU A 98 14.68 -3.25 -7.37
C LEU A 98 14.02 -4.60 -7.67
N ASP A 99 14.52 -5.66 -7.04
CA ASP A 99 13.94 -7.00 -7.13
C ASP A 99 13.05 -7.27 -5.92
N LEU A 100 11.81 -7.71 -6.18
CA LEU A 100 10.90 -8.17 -5.14
C LEU A 100 11.26 -9.62 -4.73
N LEU A 101 11.88 -9.77 -3.56
CA LEU A 101 12.25 -11.07 -3.01
C LEU A 101 10.99 -11.82 -2.55
N GLY A 102 10.11 -11.13 -1.84
CA GLY A 102 8.86 -11.72 -1.36
C GLY A 102 8.08 -10.79 -0.44
N ILE A 103 6.89 -11.26 -0.08
CA ILE A 103 6.04 -10.66 0.94
C ILE A 103 5.91 -11.74 2.02
N GLY A 104 6.37 -11.46 3.23
CA GLY A 104 6.24 -12.41 4.33
C GLY A 104 4.82 -12.44 4.88
N ASP A 105 4.49 -13.51 5.63
CA ASP A 105 3.21 -13.64 6.33
C ASP A 105 3.02 -12.54 7.41
N ASP A 106 4.12 -11.91 7.82
CA ASP A 106 4.19 -10.72 8.68
C ASP A 106 3.83 -9.41 7.94
N GLY A 107 3.49 -9.48 6.66
CA GLY A 107 3.21 -8.32 5.81
C GLY A 107 4.46 -7.52 5.45
N VAL A 108 5.66 -8.06 5.67
CA VAL A 108 6.93 -7.39 5.34
C VAL A 108 7.29 -7.64 3.89
N VAL A 109 7.38 -6.56 3.12
CA VAL A 109 7.82 -6.57 1.72
C VAL A 109 9.34 -6.48 1.68
N ARG A 110 9.99 -7.53 1.19
CA ARG A 110 11.46 -7.61 1.09
C ARG A 110 11.90 -7.32 -0.35
N LEU A 111 12.71 -6.29 -0.50
CA LEU A 111 13.24 -5.80 -1.77
C LEU A 111 14.76 -5.91 -1.78
N ARG A 112 15.36 -6.13 -2.95
CA ARG A 112 16.80 -6.04 -3.16
C ARG A 112 17.12 -4.97 -4.18
N ALA A 113 18.00 -4.04 -3.84
CA ALA A 113 18.52 -3.07 -4.80
C ALA A 113 19.67 -3.68 -5.60
N ALA A 114 19.59 -3.65 -6.93
CA ALA A 114 20.71 -4.04 -7.77
C ALA A 114 21.62 -2.83 -8.03
N GLY A 115 22.84 -2.88 -7.48
CA GLY A 115 23.89 -1.89 -7.73
C GLY A 115 24.42 -1.14 -6.49
N SER A 116 25.54 -0.45 -6.68
CA SER A 116 26.29 0.27 -5.63
C SER A 116 25.76 1.66 -5.28
N ARG A 117 24.69 2.12 -5.96
CA ARG A 117 23.96 3.32 -5.55
C ARG A 117 23.15 2.96 -4.32
N GLY A 118 23.76 3.07 -3.14
CA GLY A 118 23.08 2.82 -1.87
C GLY A 118 21.73 3.53 -1.83
N CYS A 119 20.71 2.85 -1.31
CA CYS A 119 19.38 3.43 -1.18
C CYS A 119 19.42 4.52 -0.09
N GLY A 120 19.59 5.78 -0.51
CA GLY A 120 19.57 6.93 0.40
C GLY A 120 18.23 7.03 1.14
N SER A 121 18.18 7.74 2.27
CA SER A 121 16.94 7.93 3.04
C SER A 121 15.77 8.41 2.17
N ALA A 122 16.01 9.39 1.29
CA ALA A 122 15.00 9.90 0.36
C ALA A 122 14.48 8.84 -0.63
N GLN A 123 15.36 7.97 -1.15
CA GLN A 123 14.96 6.89 -2.04
C GLN A 123 14.16 5.82 -1.28
N ARG A 124 14.56 5.49 -0.05
CA ARG A 124 13.80 4.55 0.82
C ARG A 124 12.38 5.04 1.06
N SER A 125 12.21 6.30 1.47
CA SER A 125 10.89 6.88 1.70
C SER A 125 10.03 6.89 0.43
N LEU A 126 10.64 7.13 -0.73
CA LEU A 126 9.92 7.12 -2.01
C LEU A 126 9.47 5.71 -2.40
N ILE A 127 10.31 4.70 -2.19
CA ILE A 127 9.96 3.29 -2.40
C ILE A 127 8.83 2.88 -1.45
N GLU A 128 8.98 3.18 -0.17
CA GLU A 128 8.01 2.85 0.87
C GLU A 128 6.62 3.45 0.57
N SER A 129 6.57 4.75 0.26
CA SER A 129 5.31 5.42 -0.13
C SER A 129 4.69 4.83 -1.39
N ALA A 130 5.50 4.40 -2.36
CA ALA A 130 4.98 3.77 -3.58
C ALA A 130 4.43 2.36 -3.32
N VAL A 131 5.10 1.57 -2.48
CA VAL A 131 4.62 0.24 -2.07
C VAL A 131 3.34 0.37 -1.25
N ARG A 132 3.31 1.22 -0.20
CA ARG A 132 2.12 1.42 0.63
C ARG A 132 0.88 1.84 -0.16
N ARG A 133 1.07 2.61 -1.23
CA ARG A 133 -0.03 3.05 -2.10
C ARG A 133 -0.66 1.93 -2.92
N VAL A 134 0.12 0.91 -3.32
CA VAL A 134 -0.38 -0.21 -4.13
C VAL A 134 -0.59 -1.50 -3.32
N ALA A 135 -0.09 -1.54 -2.10
CA ALA A 135 -0.22 -2.62 -1.15
C ALA A 135 -0.47 -2.04 0.25
N PRO A 136 -1.69 -1.55 0.54
CA PRO A 136 -2.04 -1.02 1.85
C PRO A 136 -1.92 -2.05 2.99
N GLU A 137 -1.98 -3.35 2.67
CA GLU A 137 -1.77 -4.46 3.59
C GLU A 137 -0.29 -4.62 4.01
N ALA A 138 0.65 -3.96 3.33
CA ALA A 138 2.07 -4.02 3.66
C ALA A 138 2.36 -3.28 4.97
N VAL A 139 2.81 -4.02 5.98
CA VAL A 139 3.15 -3.48 7.30
C VAL A 139 4.45 -2.66 7.23
N ARG A 140 5.44 -3.18 6.51
CA ARG A 140 6.79 -2.60 6.43
C ARG A 140 7.49 -2.98 5.12
N VAL A 141 8.40 -2.12 4.67
CA VAL A 141 9.25 -2.35 3.50
C VAL A 141 10.71 -2.43 3.95
N GLU A 142 11.38 -3.55 3.63
CA GLU A 142 12.80 -3.75 3.88
C GLU A 142 13.54 -3.78 2.55
N VAL A 143 14.60 -2.97 2.43
CA VAL A 143 15.44 -2.91 1.22
C VAL A 143 16.83 -3.41 1.57
N GLU A 144 17.19 -4.58 1.06
CA GLU A 144 18.53 -5.13 1.11
C GLU A 144 19.41 -4.45 0.06
N THR A 145 20.53 -3.89 0.50
CA THR A 145 21.63 -3.49 -0.39
C THR A 145 22.73 -4.55 -0.32
N PRO A 146 23.22 -5.08 -1.45
CA PRO A 146 24.35 -6.00 -1.43
C PRO A 146 25.56 -5.32 -0.75
N PRO A 147 26.36 -6.05 0.03
CA PRO A 147 27.55 -5.50 0.65
C PRO A 147 28.50 -4.95 -0.43
N PRO A 148 29.22 -3.84 -0.17
CA PRO A 148 30.16 -3.31 -1.14
C PRO A 148 31.21 -4.38 -1.45
N LEU A 149 31.41 -4.70 -2.73
CA LEU A 149 32.46 -5.61 -3.16
C LEU A 149 33.81 -5.04 -2.71
N LEU A 150 34.48 -5.71 -1.77
CA LEU A 150 35.82 -5.34 -1.32
C LEU A 150 36.77 -5.45 -2.52
N GLN A 151 37.24 -4.30 -3.03
CA GLN A 151 38.33 -4.26 -3.99
C GLN A 151 39.60 -4.69 -3.25
N VAL A 152 39.96 -5.97 -3.37
CA VAL A 152 41.27 -6.46 -2.94
C VAL A 152 42.29 -5.86 -3.91
N THR A 153 42.88 -4.73 -3.54
CA THR A 153 44.07 -4.20 -4.21
C THR A 153 45.19 -5.23 -4.01
N ARG A 154 45.56 -5.93 -5.08
CA ARG A 154 46.80 -6.70 -5.09
C ARG A 154 47.95 -5.69 -4.99
N ARG A 155 48.65 -5.74 -3.86
CA ARG A 155 49.89 -5.01 -3.62
C ARG A 155 50.92 -5.42 -4.69
N PRO A 156 51.47 -4.50 -5.49
CA PRO A 156 52.61 -4.83 -6.34
C PRO A 156 53.82 -5.08 -5.43
N GLY A 157 54.50 -6.19 -5.68
CA GLY A 157 55.78 -6.54 -5.05
C GLY A 157 56.95 -5.77 -5.64
#